data_AF-A0A1F9SIR6-F1
#
_entry.id   AF-A0A1F9SIR6-F1
#
_cell.length_a   1.000
_cell.length_b   1.000
_cell.length_c   1.000
_cell.angle_alpha   90.00
_cell.angle_beta   90.00
_cell.angle_gamma   90.00
#
_symmetry.space_group_name_H-M   'P 1'
#
loop_
_entity.id
_entity.type
_entity.pdbx_description
1 polymer ?
#
loop_
_entity_poly.entity_id
_entity_poly.type
_entity_poly.pdbx_seq_one_letter_code
_entity_poly.pdbx_strand_id
1 'polypeptide(L)'
;MLKSCAVSIISFFILSVPAFSGGFVLDTSDMGDVPQAPVIMPHGPAPVTPPGVTIASYTTDEEFTFESEVKPALDARLRALKAAGVTTLGGRVVELGNDYSFVIEYLPTVKGNTALPPAVLVETYRNGAAYWLEREAEEAMKAAAANFRAAKLPVLGSYLYEAGNDNAFAVDYLVKNMLRPAQEYDVKFLTYTGGKFTFESEAEKAIPAYLALFKQAGVPALRGKAVENGRDYAVQVEYVVKTGKAAPRPQYSVARYDARETFSFDKEAAKAGKAALPGFTRAGVPPLSSVVRAEGGDFSYSVDFLVGNIYQPGGTVPSAAIETYQAPETFTFDSEAEKALAEKAAAFSAAGLPVVGSAVTGELGSFTYVIDYVAKAGQNAPVYPPVPQY
;
A
#
# COMPACT_ATOMS: atom_id res chain seq x y z
N MET A 1 -81.09 -3.97 -40.73
CA MET A 1 -80.39 -2.67 -40.77
C MET A 1 -79.26 -2.81 -41.78
N LEU A 2 -79.27 -2.03 -42.88
CA LEU A 2 -78.37 -0.88 -43.14
C LEU A 2 -76.86 -1.21 -42.94
N LYS A 3 -75.94 -0.93 -43.87
CA LYS A 3 -76.05 -0.34 -45.23
C LYS A 3 -74.73 -0.56 -46.03
N SER A 4 -74.86 -0.70 -47.35
CA SER A 4 -74.02 -0.09 -48.42
C SER A 4 -72.47 -0.25 -48.42
N CYS A 5 -71.88 -0.90 -49.43
CA CYS A 5 -71.41 -0.37 -50.74
C CYS A 5 -70.02 0.29 -50.66
N ALA A 6 -68.97 -0.19 -51.36
CA ALA A 6 -68.71 -0.09 -52.83
C ALA A 6 -68.51 1.38 -53.26
N VAL A 7 -67.43 1.77 -53.95
CA VAL A 7 -67.10 1.62 -55.40
C VAL A 7 -65.66 2.23 -55.56
N SER A 8 -64.68 1.77 -56.37
CA SER A 8 -64.59 1.63 -57.84
C SER A 8 -64.63 3.02 -58.59
N ILE A 9 -64.21 3.25 -59.84
CA ILE A 9 -63.32 2.55 -60.81
C ILE A 9 -62.89 3.59 -61.90
N ILE A 10 -61.80 3.37 -62.67
CA ILE A 10 -61.45 4.06 -63.96
C ILE A 10 -61.03 5.56 -63.85
N SER A 11 -59.93 6.11 -64.40
CA SER A 11 -59.17 6.07 -65.69
C SER A 11 -59.40 7.33 -66.56
N PHE A 12 -58.48 7.55 -67.51
CA PHE A 12 -58.58 8.31 -68.78
C PHE A 12 -58.01 9.74 -68.93
N PHE A 13 -57.54 9.97 -70.17
CA PHE A 13 -57.00 11.17 -70.84
C PHE A 13 -55.62 11.71 -70.41
N ILE A 14 -54.77 12.27 -71.28
CA ILE A 14 -54.37 12.09 -72.70
C ILE A 14 -53.37 13.22 -73.00
N LEU A 15 -52.43 12.98 -73.93
CA LEU A 15 -51.55 13.92 -74.65
C LEU A 15 -51.51 15.42 -74.24
N SER A 16 -50.30 15.93 -74.03
CA SER A 16 -49.82 17.08 -74.83
C SER A 16 -48.30 17.26 -74.73
N VAL A 17 -47.64 17.40 -75.88
CA VAL A 17 -46.31 18.00 -76.04
C VAL A 17 -46.52 19.24 -76.89
N PRO A 18 -45.97 20.39 -76.48
CA PRO A 18 -45.09 21.10 -77.40
C PRO A 18 -43.80 21.57 -76.72
N ALA A 19 -42.72 21.59 -77.50
CA ALA A 19 -41.46 22.19 -77.07
C ALA A 19 -41.57 23.71 -76.98
N PHE A 20 -40.87 24.31 -76.01
CA PHE A 20 -40.44 25.70 -76.08
C PHE A 20 -38.95 25.79 -75.80
N SER A 21 -38.22 26.33 -76.77
CA SER A 21 -36.80 26.65 -76.68
C SER A 21 -36.60 27.91 -75.84
N GLY A 22 -36.04 27.76 -74.64
CA GLY A 22 -35.42 28.86 -73.89
C GLY A 22 -33.92 28.81 -74.09
N GLY A 23 -33.31 29.91 -74.57
CA GLY A 23 -31.86 30.00 -74.73
C GLY A 23 -31.17 30.07 -73.36
N PHE A 24 -30.29 29.12 -73.07
CA PHE A 24 -29.47 29.17 -71.87
C PHE A 24 -28.22 30.01 -72.14
N VAL A 25 -28.22 31.24 -71.65
CA VAL A 25 -27.02 32.10 -71.63
C VAL A 25 -26.12 31.60 -70.51
N LEU A 26 -24.89 31.21 -70.84
CA LEU A 26 -23.84 30.97 -69.86
C LEU A 26 -23.38 32.32 -69.32
N ASP A 27 -23.93 32.71 -68.18
CA ASP A 27 -23.40 33.84 -67.40
C ASP A 27 -22.07 33.41 -66.77
N THR A 28 -21.00 34.14 -67.05
CA THR A 28 -19.66 33.84 -66.54
C THR A 28 -19.53 34.38 -65.12
N SER A 29 -20.08 33.66 -64.16
CA SER A 29 -19.89 33.92 -62.74
C SER A 29 -18.43 33.73 -62.35
N ASP A 30 -17.82 34.76 -61.76
CA ASP A 30 -16.43 34.73 -61.30
C ASP A 30 -16.26 33.75 -60.12
N MET A 31 -15.11 33.08 -60.02
CA MET A 31 -14.89 31.99 -59.04
C MET A 31 -14.77 32.48 -57.58
N GLY A 32 -14.88 33.79 -57.33
CA GLY A 32 -14.73 34.40 -56.01
C GLY A 32 -15.98 34.36 -55.11
N ASP A 33 -17.19 34.30 -55.68
CA ASP A 33 -18.44 34.54 -54.94
C ASP A 33 -19.23 33.27 -54.53
N VAL A 34 -18.61 32.09 -54.60
CA VAL A 34 -19.19 30.88 -54.00
C VAL A 34 -18.81 30.81 -52.51
N PRO A 35 -19.77 30.91 -51.56
CA PRO A 35 -19.45 30.75 -50.15
C PRO A 35 -18.88 29.35 -49.90
N GLN A 36 -17.64 29.27 -49.41
CA GLN A 36 -17.02 27.99 -49.09
C GLN A 36 -17.86 27.28 -48.02
N ALA A 37 -18.46 26.15 -48.38
CA ALA A 37 -19.07 25.26 -47.41
C ALA A 37 -18.01 24.87 -46.37
N PRO A 38 -18.36 24.82 -45.06
CA PRO A 38 -17.39 24.48 -44.03
C PRO A 38 -16.83 23.08 -44.31
N VAL A 39 -15.53 23.01 -44.59
CA VAL A 39 -14.82 21.75 -44.80
C VAL A 39 -14.77 21.05 -43.44
N ILE A 40 -15.70 20.12 -43.24
CA ILE A 40 -15.64 19.17 -42.13
C ILE A 40 -14.36 18.36 -42.35
N MET A 41 -13.30 18.67 -41.60
CA MET A 41 -12.11 17.85 -41.60
C MET A 41 -12.51 16.43 -41.23
N PRO A 42 -12.15 15.41 -42.03
CA PRO A 42 -12.45 14.04 -41.67
C PRO A 42 -11.84 13.75 -40.30
N HIS A 43 -12.65 13.23 -39.37
CA HIS A 43 -12.16 12.81 -38.06
C HIS A 43 -10.93 11.92 -38.28
N GLY A 44 -9.83 12.24 -37.59
CA GLY A 44 -8.62 11.43 -37.64
C GLY A 44 -8.96 9.97 -37.33
N PRO A 45 -8.25 8.99 -37.92
CA PRO A 45 -8.60 7.59 -37.80
C PRO A 45 -8.74 7.22 -36.32
N ALA A 46 -9.94 6.78 -35.93
CA ALA A 46 -10.22 6.35 -34.57
C ALA A 46 -9.19 5.27 -34.17
N PRO A 47 -8.69 5.26 -32.92
CA PRO A 47 -7.71 4.26 -32.49
C PRO A 47 -8.28 2.85 -32.68
N VAL A 48 -7.78 2.12 -33.67
CA VAL A 48 -8.21 0.75 -33.94
C VAL A 48 -7.53 -0.16 -32.93
N THR A 49 -8.20 -0.40 -31.80
CA THR A 49 -7.76 -1.42 -30.84
C THR A 49 -7.93 -2.82 -31.42
N PRO A 50 -6.91 -3.69 -31.32
CA PRO A 50 -7.09 -5.11 -31.58
C PRO A 50 -8.17 -5.70 -30.65
N PRO A 51 -8.92 -6.73 -31.09
CA PRO A 51 -9.93 -7.38 -30.25
C PRO A 51 -9.33 -7.83 -28.92
N GLY A 52 -9.94 -7.40 -27.81
CA GLY A 52 -9.51 -7.75 -26.45
C GLY A 52 -8.61 -6.72 -25.76
N VAL A 53 -8.22 -5.61 -26.40
CA VAL A 53 -7.46 -4.53 -25.75
C VAL A 53 -8.41 -3.51 -25.12
N THR A 54 -8.57 -3.56 -23.79
CA THR A 54 -9.28 -2.53 -23.02
C THR A 54 -8.42 -1.27 -22.92
N ILE A 55 -8.96 -0.12 -23.34
CA ILE A 55 -8.39 1.19 -23.01
C ILE A 55 -9.06 1.70 -21.74
N ALA A 56 -8.27 2.21 -20.81
CA ALA A 56 -8.74 2.90 -19.62
C ALA A 56 -8.41 4.40 -19.70
N SER A 57 -9.24 5.21 -19.06
CA SER A 57 -9.05 6.67 -18.96
C SER A 57 -8.60 7.05 -17.56
N TYR A 58 -7.52 7.81 -17.47
CA TYR A 58 -7.08 8.48 -16.26
C TYR A 58 -7.62 9.91 -16.26
N THR A 59 -8.38 10.25 -15.23
CA THR A 59 -8.94 11.58 -14.97
C THR A 59 -8.35 12.14 -13.69
N THR A 60 -8.00 13.42 -13.67
CA THR A 60 -7.56 14.14 -12.46
C THR A 60 -8.64 15.12 -12.00
N ASP A 61 -8.54 15.57 -10.74
CA ASP A 61 -9.32 16.69 -10.18
C ASP A 61 -8.48 17.99 -10.13
N GLU A 62 -7.40 18.07 -10.91
CA GLU A 62 -6.67 19.31 -11.16
C GLU A 62 -7.44 20.17 -12.16
N GLU A 63 -7.78 21.39 -11.74
CA GLU A 63 -8.42 22.43 -12.53
C GLU A 63 -7.41 23.55 -12.77
N PHE A 64 -7.36 24.04 -14.00
CA PHE A 64 -6.43 25.09 -14.47
C PHE A 64 -7.23 26.21 -15.13
N THR A 65 -6.98 27.46 -14.76
CA THR A 65 -7.70 28.62 -15.33
C THR A 65 -7.32 28.86 -16.80
N PHE A 66 -6.16 28.37 -17.25
CA PHE A 66 -5.71 28.50 -18.64
C PHE A 66 -5.27 27.16 -19.25
N GLU A 67 -5.69 26.88 -20.49
CA GLU A 67 -5.25 25.71 -21.28
C GLU A 67 -3.71 25.59 -21.35
N SER A 68 -3.00 26.73 -21.38
CA SER A 68 -1.53 26.79 -21.40
C SER A 68 -0.86 26.14 -20.20
N GLU A 69 -1.54 26.05 -19.05
CA GLU A 69 -1.04 25.43 -17.81
C GLU A 69 -1.31 23.92 -17.78
N VAL A 70 -2.38 23.48 -18.45
CA VAL A 70 -2.77 22.06 -18.58
C VAL A 70 -1.69 21.26 -19.29
N LYS A 71 -1.10 21.80 -20.36
CA LYS A 71 -0.12 21.07 -21.19
C LYS A 71 1.14 20.66 -20.39
N PRO A 72 1.83 21.54 -19.64
CA PRO A 72 2.90 21.15 -18.73
C PRO A 72 2.52 20.08 -17.71
N ALA A 73 1.31 20.15 -17.14
CA ALA A 73 0.82 19.18 -16.15
C ALA A 73 0.55 17.80 -16.79
N LEU A 74 -0.11 17.78 -17.95
CA LEU A 74 -0.32 16.59 -18.78
C LEU A 74 1.02 15.93 -19.17
N ASP A 75 1.99 16.71 -19.66
CA ASP A 75 3.32 16.22 -20.05
C ASP A 75 4.14 15.72 -18.83
N ALA A 76 3.91 16.27 -17.63
CA ALA A 76 4.45 15.73 -16.38
C ALA A 76 3.79 14.40 -15.97
N ARG A 77 2.46 14.31 -16.03
CA ARG A 77 1.70 13.09 -15.69
C ARG A 77 2.00 11.94 -16.66
N LEU A 78 2.09 12.21 -17.97
CA LEU A 78 2.52 11.24 -18.98
C LEU A 78 3.94 10.71 -18.72
N ARG A 79 4.88 11.56 -18.28
CA ARG A 79 6.24 11.12 -17.88
C ARG A 79 6.22 10.25 -16.64
N ALA A 80 5.41 10.59 -15.63
CA ALA A 80 5.27 9.78 -14.41
C ALA A 80 4.68 8.38 -14.71
N LEU A 81 3.65 8.30 -15.57
CA LEU A 81 3.07 7.03 -16.03
C LEU A 81 4.06 6.19 -16.84
N LYS A 82 4.83 6.80 -17.75
CA LYS A 82 5.89 6.11 -18.49
C LYS A 82 7.01 5.61 -17.57
N ALA A 83 7.40 6.39 -16.57
CA ALA A 83 8.35 5.95 -15.53
C ALA A 83 7.79 4.81 -14.65
N ALA A 84 6.45 4.71 -14.55
CA ALA A 84 5.78 3.56 -13.94
C ALA A 84 5.72 2.31 -14.83
N GLY A 85 6.14 2.42 -16.10
CA GLY A 85 6.00 1.38 -17.11
C GLY A 85 4.59 1.23 -17.66
N VAL A 86 3.68 2.15 -17.35
CA VAL A 86 2.31 2.19 -17.90
C VAL A 86 2.37 2.66 -19.35
N THR A 87 1.70 1.93 -20.24
CA THR A 87 1.62 2.31 -21.67
C THR A 87 0.51 3.33 -21.87
N THR A 88 0.88 4.58 -22.14
CA THR A 88 -0.04 5.68 -22.45
C THR A 88 -0.26 5.79 -23.96
N LEU A 89 -1.52 5.88 -24.40
CA LEU A 89 -1.90 6.08 -25.80
C LEU A 89 -1.90 7.56 -26.22
N GLY A 90 -2.06 8.45 -25.23
CA GLY A 90 -2.06 9.90 -25.42
C GLY A 90 -2.80 10.58 -24.28
N GLY A 91 -2.95 11.88 -24.36
CA GLY A 91 -3.88 12.62 -23.50
C GLY A 91 -4.39 13.87 -24.20
N ARG A 92 -5.53 14.36 -23.71
CA ARG A 92 -6.24 15.54 -24.25
C ARG A 92 -6.59 16.49 -23.11
N VAL A 93 -6.66 17.78 -23.44
CA VAL A 93 -7.32 18.79 -22.60
C VAL A 93 -8.83 18.54 -22.62
N VAL A 94 -9.50 18.86 -21.52
CA VAL A 94 -10.97 18.83 -21.38
C VAL A 94 -11.40 20.10 -20.66
N GLU A 95 -12.40 20.79 -21.20
CA GLU A 95 -13.01 21.97 -20.60
C GLU A 95 -13.95 21.58 -19.44
N LEU A 96 -13.86 22.31 -18.33
CA LEU A 96 -14.66 22.18 -17.11
C LEU A 96 -15.36 23.52 -16.81
N GLY A 97 -16.25 23.93 -17.69
CA GLY A 97 -16.99 25.18 -17.56
C GLY A 97 -16.12 26.40 -17.84
N ASN A 98 -15.56 27.00 -16.78
CA ASN A 98 -14.64 28.15 -16.90
C ASN A 98 -13.16 27.74 -16.82
N ASP A 99 -12.87 26.52 -16.35
CA ASP A 99 -11.52 26.00 -16.15
C ASP A 99 -11.24 24.82 -17.08
N TYR A 100 -10.02 24.30 -17.05
CA TYR A 100 -9.55 23.20 -17.89
C TYR A 100 -8.93 22.08 -17.05
N SER A 101 -8.99 20.86 -17.54
CA SER A 101 -8.28 19.70 -16.99
C SER A 101 -7.78 18.79 -18.12
N PHE A 102 -7.33 17.58 -17.80
CA PHE A 102 -6.86 16.62 -18.82
C PHE A 102 -7.25 15.17 -18.54
N VAL A 103 -7.33 14.40 -19.61
CA VAL A 103 -7.58 12.95 -19.59
C VAL A 103 -6.45 12.24 -20.32
N ILE A 104 -5.90 11.17 -19.73
CA ILE A 104 -4.88 10.32 -20.34
C ILE A 104 -5.46 8.94 -20.62
N GLU A 105 -5.34 8.48 -21.86
CA GLU A 105 -5.72 7.12 -22.25
C GLU A 105 -4.53 6.18 -22.05
N TYR A 106 -4.76 5.02 -21.42
CA TYR A 106 -3.70 4.07 -21.08
C TYR A 106 -4.17 2.61 -21.16
N LEU A 107 -3.21 1.70 -21.27
CA LEU A 107 -3.46 0.27 -21.15
C LEU A 107 -3.45 -0.12 -19.66
N PRO A 108 -4.52 -0.74 -19.13
CA PRO A 108 -4.65 -1.08 -17.71
C PRO A 108 -3.80 -2.29 -17.29
N THR A 109 -3.04 -2.90 -18.21
CA THR A 109 -2.10 -3.98 -17.92
C THR A 109 -0.68 -3.65 -18.38
N VAL A 110 0.30 -4.23 -17.69
CA VAL A 110 1.73 -4.14 -18.02
C VAL A 110 2.34 -5.54 -18.13
N LYS A 111 3.16 -5.76 -19.16
CA LYS A 111 3.81 -7.06 -19.41
C LYS A 111 4.78 -7.40 -18.28
N GLY A 112 4.68 -8.63 -17.76
CA GLY A 112 5.43 -9.07 -16.58
C GLY A 112 6.95 -9.15 -16.76
N ASN A 113 7.42 -9.32 -18.00
CA ASN A 113 8.85 -9.38 -18.35
C ASN A 113 9.50 -8.00 -18.53
N THR A 114 8.73 -6.91 -18.47
CA THR A 114 9.27 -5.55 -18.57
C THR A 114 10.01 -5.17 -17.29
N ALA A 115 11.09 -4.40 -17.39
CA ALA A 115 11.75 -3.77 -16.25
C ALA A 115 10.82 -2.72 -15.62
N LEU A 116 10.02 -3.15 -14.66
CA LEU A 116 8.97 -2.37 -14.01
C LEU A 116 9.37 -2.00 -12.57
N PRO A 117 8.87 -0.87 -12.02
CA PRO A 117 8.99 -0.54 -10.60
C PRO A 117 8.59 -1.70 -9.68
N PRO A 118 9.09 -1.73 -8.43
CA PRO A 118 8.61 -2.69 -7.44
C PRO A 118 7.10 -2.56 -7.25
N ALA A 119 6.40 -3.70 -7.16
CA ALA A 119 5.06 -3.68 -6.61
C ALA A 119 5.17 -3.40 -5.10
N VAL A 120 4.35 -2.52 -4.57
CA VAL A 120 4.37 -2.11 -3.16
C VAL A 120 2.97 -2.07 -2.59
N LEU A 121 2.89 -2.08 -1.27
CA LEU A 121 1.72 -1.80 -0.45
C LEU A 121 2.10 -0.65 0.49
N VAL A 122 1.19 0.28 0.70
CA VAL A 122 1.25 1.22 1.83
C VAL A 122 0.54 0.55 2.99
N GLU A 123 1.25 0.39 4.10
CA GLU A 123 0.76 -0.22 5.34
C GLU A 123 0.97 0.75 6.50
N THR A 124 0.06 0.72 7.47
CA THR A 124 0.16 1.52 8.71
C THR A 124 0.34 0.56 9.88
N TYR A 125 1.50 0.58 10.51
CA TYR A 125 1.68 -0.05 11.81
C TYR A 125 1.10 0.87 12.89
N ARG A 126 0.12 0.38 13.65
CA ARG A 126 -0.37 1.00 14.88
C ARG A 126 0.23 0.24 16.05
N ASN A 127 0.89 0.93 16.97
CA ASN A 127 1.48 0.27 18.13
C ASN A 127 0.37 -0.26 19.06
N GLY A 128 0.63 -1.39 19.73
CA GLY A 128 -0.31 -1.93 20.70
C GLY A 128 -0.27 -1.25 22.07
N ALA A 129 0.64 -0.29 22.29
CA ALA A 129 0.93 0.28 23.60
C ALA A 129 0.28 1.66 23.79
N ALA A 130 -0.13 1.93 25.02
CA ALA A 130 -0.55 3.25 25.49
C ALA A 130 0.58 3.89 26.33
N TYR A 131 0.79 5.19 26.16
CA TYR A 131 1.78 5.98 26.89
C TYR A 131 1.13 7.19 27.54
N TRP A 132 1.21 7.27 28.87
CA TRP A 132 0.73 8.43 29.63
C TRP A 132 1.41 9.74 29.20
N LEU A 133 2.72 9.68 28.91
CA LEU A 133 3.51 10.84 28.49
C LEU A 133 3.72 10.85 26.97
N GLU A 134 3.29 11.93 26.31
CA GLU A 134 3.49 12.18 24.88
C GLU A 134 4.96 12.02 24.45
N ARG A 135 5.91 12.51 25.26
CA ARG A 135 7.35 12.36 25.00
C ARG A 135 7.80 10.88 24.93
N GLU A 136 7.23 10.00 25.75
CA GLU A 136 7.55 8.57 25.68
C GLU A 136 6.98 7.92 24.42
N ALA A 137 5.77 8.34 24.00
CA ALA A 137 5.20 7.92 22.73
C ALA A 137 6.06 8.40 21.55
N GLU A 138 6.55 9.64 21.56
CA GLU A 138 7.48 10.14 20.54
C GLU A 138 8.80 9.36 20.48
N GLU A 139 9.42 9.08 21.63
CA GLU A 139 10.67 8.33 21.72
C GLU A 139 10.49 6.91 21.17
N ALA A 140 9.41 6.23 21.55
CA ALA A 140 9.06 4.91 21.03
C ALA A 140 8.74 4.94 19.53
N MET A 141 7.99 5.94 19.05
CA MET A 141 7.68 6.15 17.63
C MET A 141 8.95 6.35 16.80
N LYS A 142 9.88 7.19 17.27
CA LYS A 142 11.16 7.46 16.59
C LYS A 142 12.03 6.20 16.54
N ALA A 143 12.06 5.40 17.62
CA ALA A 143 12.74 4.12 17.65
C ALA A 143 12.11 3.10 16.69
N ALA A 144 10.78 2.95 16.68
CA ALA A 144 10.05 2.07 15.77
C ALA A 144 10.33 2.45 14.30
N ALA A 145 10.21 3.73 13.95
CA ALA A 145 10.50 4.22 12.62
C ALA A 145 11.99 4.08 12.22
N ALA A 146 12.93 4.09 13.18
CA ALA A 146 14.32 3.75 12.92
C ALA A 146 14.48 2.24 12.61
N ASN A 147 13.77 1.37 13.32
CA ASN A 147 13.81 -0.08 13.12
C ASN A 147 13.16 -0.51 11.78
N PHE A 148 12.08 0.16 11.33
CA PHE A 148 11.57 0.03 9.95
C PHE A 148 12.64 0.38 8.91
N ARG A 149 13.33 1.52 9.07
CA ARG A 149 14.41 1.93 8.15
C ARG A 149 15.60 0.96 8.19
N ALA A 150 15.96 0.43 9.37
CA ALA A 150 17.00 -0.59 9.52
C ALA A 150 16.63 -1.91 8.82
N ALA A 151 15.34 -2.28 8.81
CA ALA A 151 14.78 -3.37 8.02
C ALA A 151 14.74 -3.09 6.50
N LYS A 152 15.22 -1.92 6.05
CA LYS A 152 15.17 -1.42 4.66
C LYS A 152 13.75 -1.18 4.14
N LEU A 153 12.80 -0.92 5.04
CA LEU A 153 11.44 -0.48 4.70
C LEU A 153 11.39 1.06 4.66
N PRO A 154 10.99 1.67 3.53
CA PRO A 154 10.79 3.12 3.46
C PRO A 154 9.64 3.56 4.37
N VAL A 155 9.92 4.46 5.31
CA VAL A 155 8.90 5.10 6.16
C VAL A 155 8.39 6.35 5.45
N LEU A 156 7.07 6.41 5.24
CA LEU A 156 6.37 7.55 4.64
C LEU A 156 6.07 8.63 5.67
N GLY A 157 5.70 8.22 6.88
CA GLY A 157 5.33 9.12 7.96
C GLY A 157 5.25 8.37 9.29
N SER A 158 5.17 9.13 10.37
CA SER A 158 4.86 8.60 11.70
C SER A 158 4.18 9.70 12.51
N TYR A 159 3.10 9.36 13.21
CA TYR A 159 2.28 10.33 13.93
C TYR A 159 1.78 9.75 15.25
N LEU A 160 1.54 10.63 16.22
CA LEU A 160 0.85 10.28 17.46
C LEU A 160 -0.67 10.32 17.25
N TYR A 161 -1.39 9.46 17.98
CA TYR A 161 -2.85 9.49 18.07
C TYR A 161 -3.31 9.19 19.50
N GLU A 162 -4.48 9.70 19.86
CA GLU A 162 -5.11 9.46 21.17
C GLU A 162 -5.71 8.06 21.23
N ALA A 163 -5.41 7.33 22.30
CA ALA A 163 -5.85 5.96 22.56
C ALA A 163 -6.50 5.90 23.95
N GLY A 164 -7.79 6.22 24.03
CA GLY A 164 -8.47 6.43 25.31
C GLY A 164 -8.07 7.78 25.90
N ASN A 165 -7.41 7.79 27.06
CA ASN A 165 -6.84 9.00 27.65
C ASN A 165 -5.30 9.08 27.49
N ASP A 166 -4.71 8.11 26.78
CA ASP A 166 -3.25 7.96 26.62
C ASP A 166 -2.81 8.25 25.17
N ASN A 167 -1.50 8.39 24.99
CA ASN A 167 -0.87 8.59 23.69
C ASN A 167 -0.45 7.25 23.09
N ALA A 168 -0.71 7.08 21.80
CA ALA A 168 -0.22 5.97 20.99
C ALA A 168 0.42 6.52 19.70
N PHE A 169 1.05 5.66 18.89
CA PHE A 169 1.72 6.07 17.66
C PHE A 169 1.46 5.13 16.49
N ALA A 170 1.48 5.71 15.29
CA ALA A 170 1.45 4.99 14.04
C ALA A 170 2.70 5.27 13.20
N VAL A 171 3.10 4.29 12.39
CA VAL A 171 4.16 4.42 11.39
C VAL A 171 3.61 3.95 10.05
N ASP A 172 3.57 4.84 9.07
CA ASP A 172 3.21 4.53 7.69
C ASP A 172 4.47 4.12 6.93
N TYR A 173 4.43 2.98 6.24
CA TYR A 173 5.58 2.44 5.54
C TYR A 173 5.20 1.75 4.23
N LEU A 174 6.19 1.65 3.34
CA LEU A 174 6.08 0.89 2.10
C LEU A 174 6.70 -0.50 2.28
N VAL A 175 5.92 -1.53 1.99
CA VAL A 175 6.38 -2.93 1.93
C VAL A 175 6.25 -3.45 0.51
N LYS A 176 7.24 -4.23 0.04
CA LYS A 176 7.16 -4.82 -1.31
C LYS A 176 6.05 -5.87 -1.38
N ASN A 177 5.27 -5.87 -2.45
CA ASN A 177 4.29 -6.89 -2.75
C ASN A 177 4.95 -8.00 -3.60
N MET A 178 5.08 -9.19 -3.03
CA MET A 178 5.74 -10.36 -3.64
C MET A 178 4.81 -11.05 -4.64
N LEU A 179 4.50 -10.34 -5.73
CA LEU A 179 3.63 -10.82 -6.81
C LEU A 179 4.12 -12.18 -7.36
N ARG A 180 3.18 -13.06 -7.66
CA ARG A 180 3.47 -14.30 -8.41
C ARG A 180 3.86 -13.94 -9.84
N PRO A 181 4.84 -14.63 -10.47
CA PRO A 181 5.12 -14.47 -11.89
C PRO A 181 3.84 -14.61 -12.73
N ALA A 182 3.58 -13.64 -13.58
CA ALA A 182 2.45 -13.59 -14.50
C ALA A 182 2.87 -12.96 -15.83
N GLN A 183 2.18 -13.31 -16.91
CA GLN A 183 2.41 -12.72 -18.23
C GLN A 183 2.10 -11.22 -18.25
N GLU A 184 1.08 -10.80 -17.51
CA GLU A 184 0.66 -9.42 -17.33
C GLU A 184 0.26 -9.15 -15.87
N TYR A 185 0.45 -7.91 -15.43
CA TYR A 185 -0.03 -7.39 -14.16
C TYR A 185 -1.01 -6.23 -14.42
N ASP A 186 -2.01 -6.10 -13.56
CA ASP A 186 -2.96 -5.01 -13.62
C ASP A 186 -2.32 -3.72 -13.06
N VAL A 187 -2.71 -2.56 -13.57
CA VAL A 187 -2.27 -1.24 -13.09
C VAL A 187 -3.33 -0.67 -12.17
N LYS A 188 -2.96 -0.25 -10.96
CA LYS A 188 -3.85 0.38 -9.99
C LYS A 188 -3.32 1.74 -9.55
N PHE A 189 -4.21 2.73 -9.60
CA PHE A 189 -4.02 4.05 -9.02
C PHE A 189 -4.47 4.01 -7.56
N LEU A 190 -3.64 4.56 -6.67
CA LEU A 190 -3.86 4.58 -5.24
C LEU A 190 -3.51 5.96 -4.69
N THR A 191 -4.16 6.33 -3.59
CA THR A 191 -3.84 7.53 -2.82
C THR A 191 -3.28 7.13 -1.45
N TYR A 192 -2.35 7.93 -0.96
CA TYR A 192 -1.87 7.91 0.42
C TYR A 192 -2.04 9.31 0.99
N THR A 193 -2.74 9.44 2.11
CA THR A 193 -2.88 10.71 2.84
C THR A 193 -2.02 10.63 4.09
N GLY A 194 -1.10 11.57 4.28
CA GLY A 194 -0.15 11.58 5.40
C GLY A 194 0.17 12.99 5.90
N GLY A 195 0.58 13.05 7.17
CA GLY A 195 0.92 14.28 7.85
C GLY A 195 -0.28 14.99 8.50
N LYS A 196 0.04 15.99 9.32
CA LYS A 196 -0.89 16.85 10.05
C LYS A 196 -0.31 18.25 10.08
N PHE A 197 -1.00 19.20 9.47
CA PHE A 197 -0.54 20.58 9.28
C PHE A 197 -1.63 21.55 9.70
N THR A 198 -1.29 22.66 10.34
CA THR A 198 -2.31 23.63 10.80
C THR A 198 -2.89 24.41 9.63
N PHE A 199 -2.08 24.64 8.58
CA PHE A 199 -2.45 25.43 7.42
C PHE A 199 -2.21 24.68 6.11
N GLU A 200 -3.08 24.91 5.13
CA GLU A 200 -2.95 24.36 3.77
C GLU A 200 -1.56 24.63 3.17
N SER A 201 -1.08 25.88 3.28
CA SER A 201 0.23 26.29 2.76
C SER A 201 1.44 25.61 3.42
N GLU A 202 1.27 24.93 4.55
CA GLU A 202 2.30 24.07 5.15
C GLU A 202 2.27 22.68 4.51
N ALA A 203 1.08 22.11 4.29
CA ALA A 203 0.90 20.87 3.55
C ALA A 203 1.41 21.00 2.11
N GLU A 204 1.10 22.11 1.42
CA GLU A 204 1.63 22.41 0.08
C GLU A 204 3.15 22.39 0.03
N LYS A 205 3.81 23.08 0.98
CA LYS A 205 5.29 23.10 1.10
C LYS A 205 5.87 21.72 1.41
N ALA A 206 5.09 20.82 2.02
CA ALA A 206 5.52 19.46 2.31
C ALA A 206 5.36 18.49 1.12
N ILE A 207 4.54 18.81 0.10
CA ILE A 207 4.32 17.94 -1.09
C ILE A 207 5.64 17.42 -1.70
N PRO A 208 6.68 18.25 -1.97
CA PRO A 208 7.93 17.77 -2.58
C PRO A 208 8.67 16.73 -1.71
N ALA A 209 8.57 16.84 -0.38
CA ALA A 209 9.20 15.90 0.55
C ALA A 209 8.50 14.53 0.49
N TYR A 210 7.16 14.50 0.49
CA TYR A 210 6.39 13.27 0.33
C TYR A 210 6.66 12.60 -1.03
N LEU A 211 6.67 13.37 -2.12
CA LEU A 211 7.03 12.87 -3.45
C LEU A 211 8.46 12.29 -3.49
N ALA A 212 9.40 12.89 -2.76
CA ALA A 212 10.76 12.37 -2.64
C ALA A 212 10.83 11.02 -1.90
N LEU A 213 9.99 10.80 -0.87
CA LEU A 213 9.93 9.51 -0.15
C LEU A 213 9.46 8.36 -1.07
N PHE A 214 8.41 8.59 -1.85
CA PHE A 214 7.96 7.62 -2.86
C PHE A 214 9.05 7.35 -3.92
N LYS A 215 9.71 8.41 -4.41
CA LYS A 215 10.83 8.29 -5.36
C LYS A 215 12.02 7.50 -4.78
N GLN A 216 12.37 7.71 -3.51
CA GLN A 216 13.43 6.96 -2.82
C GLN A 216 13.05 5.47 -2.64
N ALA A 217 11.77 5.16 -2.44
CA ALA A 217 11.25 3.80 -2.42
C ALA A 217 11.18 3.14 -3.81
N GLY A 218 11.49 3.87 -4.89
CA GLY A 218 11.33 3.41 -6.27
C GLY A 218 9.88 3.36 -6.75
N VAL A 219 8.96 4.01 -6.04
CA VAL A 219 7.52 4.04 -6.35
C VAL A 219 7.21 5.29 -7.19
N PRO A 220 6.59 5.14 -8.37
CA PRO A 220 6.17 6.28 -9.18
C PRO A 220 4.97 6.99 -8.52
N ALA A 221 5.26 8.06 -7.78
CA ALA A 221 4.25 9.04 -7.43
C ALA A 221 3.88 9.87 -8.67
N LEU A 222 2.59 10.11 -8.86
CA LEU A 222 2.04 10.92 -9.93
C LEU A 222 2.04 12.39 -9.53
N ARG A 223 1.41 12.71 -8.40
CA ARG A 223 1.29 14.07 -7.83
C ARG A 223 1.11 14.00 -6.31
N GLY A 224 1.29 15.13 -5.66
CA GLY A 224 0.73 15.37 -4.34
C GLY A 224 -0.13 16.62 -4.37
N LYS A 225 -1.12 16.69 -3.48
CA LYS A 225 -1.92 17.89 -3.20
C LYS A 225 -2.13 18.04 -1.69
N ALA A 226 -2.40 19.26 -1.23
CA ALA A 226 -2.97 19.46 0.08
C ALA A 226 -4.43 18.98 0.08
N VAL A 227 -4.89 18.44 1.21
CA VAL A 227 -6.29 18.08 1.45
C VAL A 227 -6.67 18.42 2.89
N GLU A 228 -7.92 18.82 3.10
CA GLU A 228 -8.49 18.90 4.44
C GLU A 228 -8.56 17.51 5.11
N ASN A 229 -8.27 17.46 6.40
CA ASN A 229 -8.29 16.26 7.22
C ASN A 229 -8.86 16.60 8.61
N GLY A 230 -10.18 16.83 8.67
CA GLY A 230 -10.89 17.18 9.90
C GLY A 230 -10.74 18.66 10.26
N ARG A 231 -9.85 19.00 11.19
CA ARG A 231 -9.50 20.39 11.57
C ARG A 231 -8.13 20.82 11.09
N ASP A 232 -7.37 19.89 10.53
CA ASP A 232 -6.00 20.05 10.07
C ASP A 232 -5.95 19.77 8.56
N TYR A 233 -4.80 20.01 7.95
CA TYR A 233 -4.49 19.64 6.55
C TYR A 233 -3.52 18.46 6.51
N ALA A 234 -3.56 17.71 5.42
CA ALA A 234 -2.65 16.60 5.13
C ALA A 234 -2.14 16.67 3.68
N VAL A 235 -1.05 15.94 3.40
CA VAL A 235 -0.56 15.74 2.04
C VAL A 235 -1.16 14.45 1.49
N GLN A 236 -1.93 14.54 0.42
CA GLN A 236 -2.37 13.38 -0.35
C GLN A 236 -1.44 13.17 -1.54
N VAL A 237 -0.68 12.07 -1.53
CA VAL A 237 0.09 11.58 -2.68
C VAL A 237 -0.75 10.60 -3.47
N GLU A 238 -0.90 10.86 -4.76
CA GLU A 238 -1.42 9.90 -5.72
C GLU A 238 -0.25 9.15 -6.38
N TYR A 239 -0.31 7.83 -6.42
CA TYR A 239 0.75 6.97 -6.94
C TYR A 239 0.18 5.79 -7.70
N VAL A 240 1.00 5.20 -8.57
CA VAL A 240 0.60 4.06 -9.42
C VAL A 240 1.44 2.83 -9.11
N VAL A 241 0.77 1.69 -8.97
CA VAL A 241 1.39 0.39 -8.68
C VAL A 241 0.88 -0.68 -9.62
N LYS A 242 1.74 -1.65 -9.90
CA LYS A 242 1.32 -2.91 -10.52
C LYS A 242 0.78 -3.86 -9.44
N THR A 243 -0.34 -4.51 -9.72
CA THR A 243 -1.01 -5.48 -8.86
C THR A 243 -1.19 -6.81 -9.58
N GLY A 244 -1.16 -7.91 -8.83
CA GLY A 244 -1.56 -9.22 -9.35
C GLY A 244 -3.04 -9.50 -9.06
N LYS A 245 -3.60 -10.48 -9.76
CA LYS A 245 -4.99 -10.96 -9.56
C LYS A 245 -5.22 -11.75 -8.26
N ALA A 246 -4.15 -11.98 -7.49
CA ALA A 246 -4.19 -12.68 -6.21
C ALA A 246 -4.13 -11.69 -5.04
N ALA A 247 -4.50 -12.15 -3.85
CA ALA A 247 -4.40 -11.37 -2.61
C ALA A 247 -2.98 -10.79 -2.39
N PRO A 248 -2.84 -9.65 -1.69
CA PRO A 248 -1.55 -9.04 -1.36
C PRO A 248 -0.58 -10.01 -0.67
N ARG A 249 0.71 -9.87 -0.98
CA ARG A 249 1.80 -10.72 -0.47
C ARG A 249 2.93 -9.85 0.10
N PRO A 250 2.72 -9.16 1.24
CA PRO A 250 3.70 -8.25 1.80
C PRO A 250 5.01 -8.97 2.16
N GLN A 251 6.15 -8.43 1.72
CA GLN A 251 7.49 -8.96 1.99
C GLN A 251 7.78 -9.09 3.50
N TYR A 252 7.19 -8.22 4.33
CA TYR A 252 7.30 -8.25 5.78
C TYR A 252 5.91 -8.17 6.42
N SER A 253 5.78 -8.73 7.61
CA SER A 253 4.63 -8.55 8.49
C SER A 253 5.12 -8.24 9.91
N VAL A 254 4.19 -7.77 10.74
CA VAL A 254 4.41 -7.65 12.18
C VAL A 254 4.01 -8.97 12.83
N ALA A 255 4.87 -9.48 13.70
CA ALA A 255 4.58 -10.57 14.63
C ALA A 255 4.67 -10.05 16.07
N ARG A 256 4.02 -10.76 16.99
CA ARG A 256 4.05 -10.46 18.43
C ARG A 256 4.69 -11.62 19.19
N TYR A 257 5.59 -11.28 20.09
CA TYR A 257 6.05 -12.14 21.18
C TYR A 257 5.25 -11.77 22.42
N ASP A 258 4.72 -12.75 23.14
CA ASP A 258 4.14 -12.55 24.46
C ASP A 258 5.11 -13.17 25.49
N ALA A 259 5.68 -12.34 26.37
CA ALA A 259 6.65 -12.78 27.35
C ALA A 259 5.98 -13.60 28.46
N ARG A 260 6.72 -14.55 29.03
CA ARG A 260 6.21 -15.44 30.10
C ARG A 260 6.41 -14.89 31.51
N GLU A 261 7.23 -13.84 31.63
CA GLU A 261 7.51 -13.16 32.90
C GLU A 261 6.28 -12.35 33.33
N THR A 262 5.83 -12.55 34.57
CA THR A 262 4.77 -11.76 35.21
C THR A 262 5.33 -10.87 36.32
N PHE A 263 4.68 -9.73 36.52
CA PHE A 263 5.09 -8.67 37.44
C PHE A 263 3.85 -8.12 38.13
N SER A 264 3.88 -7.92 39.45
CA SER A 264 2.73 -7.38 40.18
C SER A 264 2.42 -5.91 39.89
N PHE A 265 3.27 -5.22 39.11
CA PHE A 265 3.06 -3.84 38.67
C PHE A 265 3.35 -3.65 37.18
N ASP A 266 2.45 -2.93 36.51
CA ASP A 266 2.53 -2.50 35.11
C ASP A 266 3.87 -1.81 34.76
N LYS A 267 4.38 -0.94 35.64
CA LYS A 267 5.66 -0.23 35.51
C LYS A 267 6.86 -1.17 35.41
N GLU A 268 6.78 -2.36 36.02
CA GLU A 268 7.86 -3.36 36.05
C GLU A 268 7.82 -4.17 34.76
N ALA A 269 6.64 -4.60 34.32
CA ALA A 269 6.43 -5.18 32.99
C ALA A 269 6.86 -4.21 31.86
N ALA A 270 6.51 -2.93 31.96
CA ALA A 270 6.93 -1.89 31.01
C ALA A 270 8.46 -1.73 30.96
N LYS A 271 9.13 -1.78 32.12
CA LYS A 271 10.59 -1.70 32.22
C LYS A 271 11.26 -2.95 31.64
N ALA A 272 10.76 -4.14 31.96
CA ALA A 272 11.26 -5.41 31.43
C ALA A 272 11.12 -5.46 29.89
N GLY A 273 9.93 -5.14 29.37
CA GLY A 273 9.69 -5.14 27.92
C GLY A 273 10.51 -4.08 27.16
N LYS A 274 10.72 -2.88 27.72
CA LYS A 274 11.69 -1.90 27.18
C LYS A 274 13.13 -2.45 27.18
N ALA A 275 13.53 -3.22 28.21
CA ALA A 275 14.84 -3.85 28.31
C ALA A 275 15.02 -5.09 27.39
N ALA A 276 13.93 -5.72 26.94
CA ALA A 276 13.97 -6.85 26.02
C ALA A 276 14.29 -6.45 24.56
N LEU A 277 13.92 -5.24 24.13
CA LEU A 277 14.06 -4.78 22.73
C LEU A 277 15.49 -4.95 22.14
N PRO A 278 16.60 -4.63 22.86
CA PRO A 278 17.95 -4.89 22.36
C PRO A 278 18.29 -6.38 22.18
N GLY A 279 17.56 -7.30 22.80
CA GLY A 279 17.65 -8.74 22.53
C GLY A 279 17.18 -9.07 21.11
N PHE A 280 15.99 -8.59 20.74
CA PHE A 280 15.41 -8.74 19.40
C PHE A 280 16.32 -8.16 18.31
N THR A 281 16.83 -6.94 18.49
CA THR A 281 17.76 -6.32 17.55
C THR A 281 19.04 -7.16 17.36
N ARG A 282 19.62 -7.69 18.45
CA ARG A 282 20.79 -8.59 18.38
C ARG A 282 20.48 -9.93 17.73
N ALA A 283 19.27 -10.45 17.91
CA ALA A 283 18.79 -11.64 17.23
C ALA A 283 18.60 -11.44 15.71
N GLY A 284 18.51 -10.18 15.26
CA GLY A 284 18.27 -9.82 13.86
C GLY A 284 16.79 -9.79 13.48
N VAL A 285 15.89 -9.66 14.45
CA VAL A 285 14.46 -9.38 14.27
C VAL A 285 14.19 -7.96 14.77
N PRO A 286 13.96 -6.96 13.90
CA PRO A 286 13.81 -5.57 14.33
C PRO A 286 12.55 -5.39 15.21
N PRO A 287 12.69 -4.98 16.49
CA PRO A 287 11.54 -4.73 17.35
C PRO A 287 10.83 -3.43 16.96
N LEU A 288 9.54 -3.32 17.24
CA LEU A 288 8.71 -2.16 16.91
C LEU A 288 8.20 -1.45 18.16
N SER A 289 7.57 -2.17 19.10
CA SER A 289 7.20 -1.62 20.40
C SER A 289 7.10 -2.71 21.46
N SER A 290 7.22 -2.29 22.72
CA SER A 290 6.82 -3.10 23.88
C SER A 290 5.43 -2.66 24.31
N VAL A 291 4.55 -3.63 24.56
CA VAL A 291 3.17 -3.46 25.03
C VAL A 291 3.04 -4.08 26.41
N VAL A 292 2.38 -3.43 27.37
CA VAL A 292 2.03 -4.05 28.65
C VAL A 292 0.66 -4.72 28.52
N ARG A 293 0.51 -5.92 29.08
CA ARG A 293 -0.74 -6.68 29.10
C ARG A 293 -1.05 -7.17 30.52
N ALA A 294 -2.32 -7.27 30.87
CA ALA A 294 -2.74 -7.93 32.11
C ALA A 294 -2.73 -9.46 31.94
N GLU A 295 -2.30 -10.19 32.97
CA GLU A 295 -2.20 -11.65 32.96
C GLU A 295 -2.48 -12.21 34.36
N GLY A 296 -3.60 -12.91 34.53
CA GLY A 296 -3.92 -13.63 35.78
C GLY A 296 -4.17 -12.77 37.03
N GLY A 297 -4.07 -11.44 36.94
CA GLY A 297 -4.09 -10.51 38.08
C GLY A 297 -2.79 -9.71 38.23
N ASP A 298 -1.71 -10.21 37.61
CA ASP A 298 -0.43 -9.52 37.42
C ASP A 298 -0.38 -8.86 36.02
N PHE A 299 0.79 -8.34 35.67
CA PHE A 299 1.11 -7.74 34.38
C PHE A 299 2.25 -8.50 33.70
N SER A 300 2.21 -8.60 32.38
CA SER A 300 3.31 -9.07 31.55
C SER A 300 3.53 -8.10 30.39
N TYR A 301 4.49 -8.38 29.51
CA TYR A 301 4.73 -7.59 28.31
C TYR A 301 4.67 -8.44 27.04
N SER A 302 4.47 -7.74 25.93
CA SER A 302 4.59 -8.26 24.58
C SER A 302 5.56 -7.40 23.79
N VAL A 303 6.29 -8.00 22.85
CA VAL A 303 7.13 -7.27 21.90
C VAL A 303 6.59 -7.49 20.49
N ASP A 304 6.18 -6.40 19.84
CA ASP A 304 5.89 -6.40 18.40
C ASP A 304 7.23 -6.32 17.65
N PHE A 305 7.40 -7.10 16.58
CA PHE A 305 8.63 -7.13 15.78
C PHE A 305 8.36 -7.41 14.29
N LEU A 306 9.32 -7.03 13.44
CA LEU A 306 9.28 -7.27 12.00
C LEU A 306 9.82 -8.64 11.64
N VAL A 307 9.07 -9.35 10.80
CA VAL A 307 9.42 -10.66 10.25
C VAL A 307 9.20 -10.66 8.73
N GLY A 308 10.16 -11.22 7.98
CA GLY A 308 10.03 -11.38 6.53
C GLY A 308 9.14 -12.57 6.17
N ASN A 309 8.33 -12.46 5.12
CA ASN A 309 7.45 -13.53 4.67
C ASN A 309 8.09 -14.37 3.57
N ILE A 310 8.31 -15.66 3.85
CA ILE A 310 8.80 -16.64 2.89
C ILE A 310 7.60 -17.35 2.26
N TYR A 311 7.40 -17.08 0.97
CA TYR A 311 6.26 -17.57 0.21
C TYR A 311 6.56 -18.89 -0.50
N GLN A 312 5.87 -19.96 -0.11
CA GLN A 312 6.10 -21.33 -0.60
C GLN A 312 4.85 -21.94 -1.26
N PRO A 313 4.97 -23.01 -2.05
CA PRO A 313 3.83 -23.82 -2.47
C PRO A 313 3.15 -24.42 -1.23
N GLY A 314 1.92 -24.00 -0.92
CA GLY A 314 1.16 -24.45 0.25
C GLY A 314 0.99 -23.40 1.36
N GLY A 315 1.74 -22.29 1.37
CA GLY A 315 1.55 -21.26 2.41
C GLY A 315 2.58 -20.13 2.44
N THR A 316 2.60 -19.46 3.59
CA THR A 316 3.57 -18.42 3.94
C THR A 316 4.20 -18.81 5.27
N VAL A 317 5.53 -18.84 5.32
CA VAL A 317 6.30 -19.17 6.52
C VAL A 317 7.08 -17.92 6.95
N PRO A 318 7.06 -17.53 8.24
CA PRO A 318 7.89 -16.44 8.73
C PRO A 318 9.39 -16.76 8.56
N SER A 319 10.20 -15.77 8.20
CA SER A 319 11.66 -15.91 8.09
C SER A 319 12.34 -16.11 9.45
N ALA A 320 11.66 -15.72 10.52
CA ALA A 320 12.06 -15.94 11.90
C ALA A 320 10.81 -16.14 12.77
N ALA A 321 10.79 -17.18 13.59
CA ALA A 321 9.79 -17.42 14.61
C ALA A 321 10.45 -17.38 16.00
N ILE A 322 9.65 -17.29 17.05
CA ILE A 322 10.11 -17.52 18.41
C ILE A 322 9.60 -18.89 18.83
N GLU A 323 10.53 -19.74 19.22
CA GLU A 323 10.27 -21.09 19.72
C GLU A 323 10.60 -21.15 21.21
N THR A 324 9.89 -22.03 21.94
CA THR A 324 10.15 -22.29 23.36
C THR A 324 10.88 -23.62 23.51
N TYR A 325 12.03 -23.58 24.19
CA TYR A 325 12.63 -24.75 24.81
C TYR A 325 12.13 -24.87 26.25
N GLN A 326 11.53 -26.01 26.60
CA GLN A 326 11.19 -26.40 27.96
C GLN A 326 12.28 -27.33 28.51
N ALA A 327 12.80 -27.04 29.70
CA ALA A 327 13.69 -27.98 30.37
C ALA A 327 12.90 -29.25 30.79
N PRO A 328 13.39 -30.46 30.48
CA PRO A 328 12.80 -31.70 30.98
C PRO A 328 13.18 -32.00 32.44
N GLU A 329 14.17 -31.27 32.96
CA GLU A 329 14.69 -31.41 34.32
C GLU A 329 13.90 -30.55 35.29
N THR A 330 13.79 -31.02 36.54
CA THR A 330 13.26 -30.26 37.68
C THR A 330 14.32 -30.13 38.77
N PHE A 331 14.26 -29.01 39.49
CA PHE A 331 15.23 -28.58 40.50
C PHE A 331 14.54 -28.41 41.85
N THR A 332 15.29 -28.61 42.95
CA THR A 332 14.73 -28.49 44.29
C THR A 332 14.58 -27.02 44.70
N PHE A 333 15.54 -26.19 44.26
CA PHE A 333 15.58 -24.76 44.54
C PHE A 333 15.51 -23.91 43.27
N ASP A 334 14.87 -22.75 43.38
CA ASP A 334 14.76 -21.75 42.32
C ASP A 334 16.15 -21.35 41.77
N SER A 335 17.10 -21.06 42.67
CA SER A 335 18.47 -20.69 42.31
C SER A 335 19.27 -21.76 41.56
N GLU A 336 18.88 -23.04 41.66
CA GLU A 336 19.45 -24.12 40.83
C GLU A 336 18.88 -24.06 39.41
N ALA A 337 17.58 -23.81 39.27
CA ALA A 337 16.91 -23.62 37.99
C ALA A 337 17.37 -22.34 37.28
N GLU A 338 17.54 -21.21 38.00
CA GLU A 338 18.12 -19.98 37.46
C GLU A 338 19.54 -20.19 36.93
N LYS A 339 20.37 -20.95 37.65
CA LYS A 339 21.74 -21.26 37.23
C LYS A 339 21.74 -22.14 35.97
N ALA A 340 20.92 -23.19 35.95
CA ALA A 340 20.78 -24.07 34.79
C ALA A 340 20.22 -23.33 33.57
N LEU A 341 19.25 -22.44 33.76
CA LEU A 341 18.74 -21.51 32.75
C LEU A 341 19.88 -20.67 32.17
N ALA A 342 20.68 -20.01 33.01
CA ALA A 342 21.76 -19.13 32.56
C ALA A 342 22.82 -19.88 31.74
N GLU A 343 23.24 -21.07 32.20
CA GLU A 343 24.17 -21.95 31.46
C GLU A 343 23.56 -22.39 30.12
N LYS A 344 22.27 -22.75 30.09
CA LYS A 344 21.59 -23.17 28.85
C LYS A 344 21.36 -22.02 27.88
N ALA A 345 20.99 -20.83 28.36
CA ALA A 345 20.80 -19.63 27.54
C ALA A 345 22.11 -19.16 26.89
N ALA A 346 23.23 -19.29 27.60
CA ALA A 346 24.56 -19.08 27.04
C ALA A 346 24.88 -20.11 25.95
N ALA A 347 24.55 -21.40 26.16
CA ALA A 347 24.73 -22.45 25.16
C ALA A 347 23.87 -22.23 23.90
N PHE A 348 22.61 -21.81 24.04
CA PHE A 348 21.75 -21.40 22.91
C PHE A 348 22.38 -20.26 22.12
N SER A 349 22.82 -19.20 22.82
CA SER A 349 23.47 -18.05 22.19
C SER A 349 24.77 -18.43 21.45
N ALA A 350 25.57 -19.34 22.03
CA ALA A 350 26.78 -19.89 21.40
C ALA A 350 26.48 -20.79 20.19
N ALA A 351 25.36 -21.50 20.19
CA ALA A 351 24.86 -22.29 19.07
C ALA A 351 24.22 -21.45 17.94
N GLY A 352 24.17 -20.12 18.09
CA GLY A 352 23.56 -19.22 17.11
C GLY A 352 22.03 -19.16 17.18
N LEU A 353 21.44 -19.53 18.33
CA LEU A 353 20.02 -19.41 18.66
C LEU A 353 19.85 -18.26 19.68
N PRO A 354 19.55 -17.03 19.25
CA PRO A 354 19.51 -15.89 20.15
C PRO A 354 18.31 -15.98 21.11
N VAL A 355 18.59 -15.95 22.40
CA VAL A 355 17.55 -15.91 23.45
C VAL A 355 16.93 -14.51 23.50
N VAL A 356 15.59 -14.46 23.52
CA VAL A 356 14.79 -13.23 23.61
C VAL A 356 13.89 -13.18 24.84
N GLY A 357 13.67 -14.31 25.51
CA GLY A 357 13.00 -14.38 26.80
C GLY A 357 13.33 -15.68 27.53
N SER A 358 13.04 -15.70 28.83
CA SER A 358 13.28 -16.83 29.71
C SER A 358 12.42 -16.70 30.95
N ALA A 359 12.04 -17.83 31.56
CA ALA A 359 11.41 -17.83 32.88
C ALA A 359 11.79 -19.10 33.65
N VAL A 360 11.84 -19.00 34.97
CA VAL A 360 11.78 -20.16 35.88
C VAL A 360 10.33 -20.26 36.36
N THR A 361 9.80 -21.48 36.40
CA THR A 361 8.42 -21.75 36.82
C THR A 361 8.37 -23.00 37.70
N GLY A 362 7.45 -23.03 38.66
CA GLY A 362 7.24 -24.19 39.54
C GLY A 362 7.08 -23.78 41.00
N GLU A 363 7.22 -24.76 41.88
CA GLU A 363 7.11 -24.60 43.33
C GLU A 363 8.25 -25.36 44.04
N LEU A 364 8.36 -25.16 45.36
CA LEU A 364 9.44 -25.73 46.17
C LEU A 364 9.56 -27.26 45.99
N GLY A 365 10.71 -27.72 45.51
CA GLY A 365 10.96 -29.13 45.19
C GLY A 365 10.68 -29.53 43.73
N SER A 366 10.15 -28.63 42.89
CA SER A 366 9.85 -28.91 41.48
C SER A 366 9.89 -27.63 40.61
N PHE A 367 10.99 -26.89 40.64
CA PHE A 367 11.24 -25.78 39.71
C PHE A 367 11.71 -26.31 38.35
N THR A 368 11.31 -25.68 37.25
CA THR A 368 11.81 -25.93 35.89
C THR A 368 12.01 -24.60 35.17
N TYR A 369 12.61 -24.61 33.98
CA TYR A 369 12.88 -23.38 33.23
C TYR A 369 12.48 -23.48 31.75
N VAL A 370 12.20 -22.32 31.17
CA VAL A 370 11.90 -22.13 29.75
C VAL A 370 12.80 -21.07 29.13
N ILE A 371 13.14 -21.28 27.87
CA ILE A 371 13.94 -20.36 27.05
C ILE A 371 13.17 -20.10 25.76
N ASP A 372 12.79 -18.85 25.52
CA ASP A 372 12.21 -18.39 24.27
C ASP A 372 13.32 -17.82 23.37
N TYR A 373 13.50 -18.41 22.18
CA TYR A 373 14.62 -18.13 21.28
C TYR A 373 14.17 -17.89 19.84
N VAL A 374 14.94 -17.10 19.10
CA VAL A 374 14.65 -16.79 17.69
C VAL A 374 15.18 -17.89 16.78
N ALA A 375 14.28 -18.70 16.22
CA ALA A 375 14.57 -19.69 15.19
C ALA A 375 14.38 -19.07 13.79
N LYS A 376 15.39 -19.12 12.92
CA LYS A 376 15.27 -18.61 11.53
C LYS A 376 14.96 -19.74 10.56
N ALA A 377 14.10 -19.46 9.60
CA ALA A 377 13.71 -20.44 8.59
C ALA A 377 14.93 -20.98 7.82
N GLY A 378 15.13 -22.30 7.86
CA GLY A 378 16.28 -22.98 7.27
C GLY A 378 17.46 -23.21 8.23
N GLN A 379 17.41 -22.70 9.47
CA GLN A 379 18.25 -23.23 10.55
C GLN A 379 17.51 -24.40 11.20
N ASN A 380 18.19 -25.54 11.38
CA ASN A 380 17.62 -26.67 12.11
C ASN A 380 17.49 -26.29 13.59
N ALA A 381 16.27 -26.32 14.13
CA ALA A 381 16.04 -26.28 15.57
C ALA A 381 16.76 -27.47 16.25
N PRO A 382 17.19 -27.33 17.52
CA PRO A 382 17.72 -28.46 18.28
C PRO A 382 16.64 -29.56 18.35
N VAL A 383 17.00 -30.79 18.00
CA VAL A 383 16.06 -31.91 17.90
C VAL A 383 15.43 -32.17 19.27
N TYR A 384 14.12 -31.90 19.40
CA TYR A 384 13.36 -32.24 20.59
C TYR A 384 13.41 -33.76 20.84
N PRO A 385 13.73 -34.24 22.05
CA PRO A 385 13.31 -35.57 22.44
C PRO A 385 11.77 -35.62 22.45
N PRO A 386 11.14 -36.75 22.05
CA PRO A 386 9.70 -36.84 22.02
C PRO A 386 9.10 -36.67 23.43
N VAL A 387 7.95 -36.01 23.51
CA VAL A 387 7.19 -35.83 24.75
C VAL A 387 6.87 -37.21 25.35
N PRO A 388 7.11 -37.46 26.65
CA PRO A 388 6.69 -38.68 27.29
C PRO A 388 5.17 -38.88 27.14
N GLN A 389 4.77 -40.01 26.56
CA GLN A 389 3.38 -40.45 26.59
C GLN A 389 3.13 -41.05 27.98
N TYR A 390 2.25 -40.40 28.75
CA TYR A 390 1.68 -40.91 29.99
C TYR A 390 0.32 -41.57 29.72
#